data_AF-A0A940XWH9-F1
#
_entry.id   AF-A0A940XWH9-F1
#
_cell.length_a   1.000
_cell.length_b   1.000
_cell.length_c   1.000
_cell.angle_alpha   90.00
_cell.angle_beta   90.00
_cell.angle_gamma   90.00
#
_symmetry.space_group_name_H-M   'P 1'
#
loop_
_entity.id
_entity.type
_entity.pdbx_description
1 polymer ?
#
loop_
_entity_poly.entity_id
_entity_poly.type
_entity_poly.pdbx_seq_one_letter_code
_entity_poly.pdbx_strand_id
1 'polypeptide(L)'
;MPEPLQQALHQLVSEAVMNCQEVLRYTEPNVAHDWTRMTLYRATDASDTLDMASLLIAAYCQQHTDISLDTLASYLQTRQQRSRAAGPRESDRQKIAGMLGTAPPPENDSNARRWYSWGSGYASGGPMSEADEQQVFTEAWHVLHGLRARLCDDVDALDNYLPPPVAALARKVAEVLEEPQPATV
;
A
#
# COMPACT_ATOMS: atom_id res chain seq x y z
N MET A 1 -9.00 -8.83 18.90
CA MET A 1 -9.47 -7.50 18.44
C MET A 1 -10.99 -7.53 18.42
N PRO A 2 -11.70 -6.50 18.90
CA PRO A 2 -13.15 -6.50 18.93
C PRO A 2 -13.72 -6.31 17.52
N GLU A 3 -14.88 -6.90 17.27
CA GLU A 3 -15.53 -6.93 15.95
C GLU A 3 -15.73 -5.52 15.33
N PRO A 4 -16.19 -4.47 16.05
CA PRO A 4 -16.34 -3.15 15.44
C PRO A 4 -15.01 -2.54 14.96
N LEU A 5 -13.92 -2.79 15.68
CA LEU A 5 -12.59 -2.33 15.27
C LEU A 5 -12.11 -3.13 14.05
N GLN A 6 -12.35 -4.43 14.03
CA GLN A 6 -12.02 -5.27 12.87
C GLN A 6 -12.75 -4.78 11.60
N GLN A 7 -14.06 -4.54 11.68
CA GLN A 7 -14.85 -4.02 10.56
C GLN A 7 -14.35 -2.65 10.08
N ALA A 8 -14.03 -1.73 11.00
CA ALA A 8 -13.48 -0.43 10.66
C ALA A 8 -12.13 -0.54 9.93
N LEU A 9 -11.24 -1.41 10.41
CA LEU A 9 -9.94 -1.64 9.78
C LEU A 9 -10.07 -2.25 8.40
N HIS A 10 -11.00 -3.19 8.23
CA HIS A 10 -11.32 -3.77 6.94
C HIS A 10 -11.76 -2.70 5.92
N GLN A 11 -12.63 -1.78 6.32
CA GLN A 11 -13.07 -0.66 5.45
C GLN A 11 -11.91 0.27 5.11
N LEU A 12 -11.11 0.69 6.10
CA LEU A 12 -9.97 1.57 5.90
C LEU A 12 -8.90 0.94 5.00
N VAL A 13 -8.58 -0.34 5.19
CA VAL A 13 -7.62 -1.05 4.32
C VAL A 13 -8.18 -1.14 2.89
N SER A 14 -9.48 -1.41 2.72
CA SER A 14 -10.11 -1.43 1.40
C SER A 14 -10.03 -0.07 0.69
N GLU A 15 -10.29 1.03 1.42
CA GLU A 15 -10.16 2.38 0.91
C GLU A 15 -8.72 2.75 0.53
N ALA A 16 -7.76 2.42 1.39
CA ALA A 16 -6.34 2.65 1.09
C ALA A 16 -5.91 1.91 -0.19
N VAL A 17 -6.40 0.67 -0.36
CA VAL A 17 -6.17 -0.10 -1.57
C VAL A 17 -6.76 0.61 -2.78
N MET A 18 -8.03 1.02 -2.75
CA MET A 18 -8.68 1.76 -3.85
C MET A 18 -7.87 2.99 -4.26
N ASN A 19 -7.33 3.72 -3.29
CA ASN A 19 -6.45 4.85 -3.56
C ASN A 19 -5.14 4.41 -4.26
N CYS A 20 -4.50 3.33 -3.82
CA CYS A 20 -3.34 2.75 -4.53
C CYS A 20 -3.68 2.30 -5.97
N GLN A 21 -4.88 1.76 -6.19
CA GLN A 21 -5.37 1.40 -7.53
C GLN A 21 -5.38 2.60 -8.47
N GLU A 22 -5.89 3.72 -7.97
CA GLU A 22 -5.93 4.96 -8.74
C GLU A 22 -4.54 5.53 -9.00
N VAL A 23 -3.59 5.44 -8.05
CA VAL A 23 -2.19 5.85 -8.29
C VAL A 23 -1.64 5.14 -9.54
N LEU A 24 -1.79 3.83 -9.61
CA LEU A 24 -1.27 3.03 -10.72
C LEU A 24 -1.95 3.41 -12.04
N ARG A 25 -3.27 3.53 -12.03
CA ARG A 25 -4.05 3.96 -13.19
C ARG A 25 -3.59 5.33 -13.71
N TYR A 26 -3.34 6.29 -12.82
CA TYR A 26 -2.93 7.63 -13.23
C TYR A 26 -1.47 7.67 -13.70
N THR A 27 -0.62 6.72 -13.34
CA THR A 27 0.74 6.61 -13.89
C THR A 27 0.81 6.01 -15.30
N GLU A 28 -0.30 5.52 -15.85
CA GLU A 28 -0.32 4.97 -17.21
C GLU A 28 -0.18 6.06 -18.28
N PRO A 29 0.67 5.85 -19.32
CA PRO A 29 1.03 6.89 -20.30
C PRO A 29 -0.14 7.52 -21.06
N ASN A 30 -1.25 6.80 -21.19
CA ASN A 30 -2.37 7.16 -22.07
C ASN A 30 -3.59 7.70 -21.32
N VAL A 31 -3.57 7.72 -19.98
CA VAL A 31 -4.80 7.93 -19.18
C VAL A 31 -4.93 9.35 -18.63
N ALA A 32 -3.83 10.04 -18.31
CA ALA A 32 -3.95 11.26 -17.49
C ALA A 32 -2.97 12.39 -17.84
N HIS A 33 -3.51 13.47 -18.44
CA HIS A 33 -2.82 14.77 -18.52
C HIS A 33 -2.49 15.35 -17.13
N ASP A 34 -3.25 14.96 -16.09
CA ASP A 34 -3.13 15.44 -14.72
C ASP A 34 -2.45 14.43 -13.77
N TRP A 35 -1.67 13.47 -14.30
CA TRP A 35 -1.13 12.37 -13.51
C TRP A 35 -0.40 12.84 -12.24
N THR A 36 0.37 13.94 -12.30
CA THR A 36 1.11 14.46 -11.13
C THR A 36 0.18 14.80 -9.97
N ARG A 37 -0.92 15.52 -10.26
CA ARG A 37 -1.86 15.95 -9.23
C ARG A 37 -2.59 14.75 -8.65
N MET A 38 -3.11 13.89 -9.52
CA MET A 38 -3.95 12.77 -9.09
C MET A 38 -3.14 11.69 -8.37
N THR A 39 -1.96 11.34 -8.86
CA THR A 39 -1.08 10.37 -8.18
C THR A 39 -0.66 10.85 -6.79
N LEU A 40 -0.34 12.15 -6.63
CA LEU A 40 0.00 12.71 -5.33
C LEU A 40 -1.19 12.70 -4.36
N TYR A 41 -2.39 13.10 -4.81
CA TYR A 41 -3.58 13.02 -3.97
C TYR A 41 -3.87 11.60 -3.53
N ARG A 42 -3.91 10.64 -4.47
CA ARG A 42 -4.27 9.27 -4.13
C ARG A 42 -3.22 8.54 -3.31
N ALA A 43 -1.94 8.77 -3.55
CA ALA A 43 -0.89 8.21 -2.69
C ALA A 43 -0.95 8.79 -1.27
N THR A 44 -1.31 10.08 -1.15
CA THR A 44 -1.48 10.77 0.14
C THR A 44 -2.71 10.24 0.88
N ASP A 45 -3.85 10.12 0.20
CA ASP A 45 -5.09 9.54 0.73
C ASP A 45 -4.84 8.11 1.24
N ALA A 46 -4.21 7.24 0.44
CA ALA A 46 -3.88 5.88 0.85
C ALA A 46 -3.03 5.84 2.13
N SER A 47 -2.02 6.70 2.20
CA SER A 47 -1.15 6.80 3.38
C SER A 47 -1.92 7.27 4.62
N ASP A 48 -2.82 8.24 4.48
CA ASP A 48 -3.60 8.77 5.61
C ASP A 48 -4.63 7.78 6.11
N THR A 49 -5.27 7.03 5.20
CA THR A 49 -6.20 5.97 5.58
C THR A 49 -5.49 4.86 6.36
N LEU A 50 -4.28 4.46 5.98
CA LEU A 50 -3.48 3.48 6.73
C LEU A 50 -2.93 4.03 8.05
N ASP A 51 -2.59 5.32 8.10
CA ASP A 51 -2.20 5.98 9.35
C ASP A 51 -3.38 5.98 10.34
N MET A 52 -4.59 6.31 9.87
CA MET A 52 -5.81 6.23 10.68
C MET A 52 -6.06 4.82 11.20
N ALA A 53 -5.93 3.79 10.35
CA ALA A 53 -6.06 2.40 10.76
C ALA A 53 -5.05 2.03 11.87
N SER A 54 -3.79 2.43 11.69
CA SER A 54 -2.71 2.19 12.65
C SER A 54 -2.97 2.89 13.99
N LEU A 55 -3.46 4.12 13.97
CA LEU A 55 -3.79 4.89 15.17
C LEU A 55 -5.03 4.35 15.90
N LEU A 56 -6.03 3.81 15.19
CA LEU A 56 -7.18 3.14 15.83
C LEU A 56 -6.76 1.85 16.55
N ILE A 57 -5.90 1.04 15.94
CA ILE A 57 -5.31 -0.14 16.60
C ILE A 57 -4.55 0.28 17.84
N ALA A 58 -3.71 1.31 17.71
CA ALA A 58 -2.90 1.81 18.81
C ALA A 58 -3.75 2.35 19.97
N ALA A 59 -4.78 3.14 19.66
CA ALA A 59 -5.71 3.66 20.66
C ALA A 59 -6.43 2.53 21.41
N TYR A 60 -6.88 1.49 20.68
CA TYR A 60 -7.49 0.32 21.30
C TYR A 60 -6.51 -0.42 22.22
N CYS A 61 -5.29 -0.69 21.74
CA CYS A 61 -4.26 -1.34 22.55
C CYS A 61 -3.95 -0.54 23.83
N GLN A 62 -3.85 0.79 23.73
CA GLN A 62 -3.60 1.65 24.88
C GLN A 62 -4.73 1.61 25.92
N GLN A 63 -5.98 1.47 25.49
CA GLN A 63 -7.14 1.49 26.39
C GLN A 63 -7.51 0.12 26.97
N HIS A 64 -7.21 -0.95 26.25
CA HIS A 64 -7.77 -2.29 26.52
C HIS A 64 -6.71 -3.39 26.69
N THR A 65 -5.42 -3.08 26.61
CA THR A 65 -4.34 -4.05 26.79
C THR A 65 -3.22 -3.47 27.68
N ASP A 66 -2.37 -4.34 28.23
CA ASP A 66 -1.22 -3.94 29.05
C ASP A 66 0.04 -3.59 28.22
N ILE A 67 -0.12 -3.30 26.92
CA ILE A 67 0.99 -2.94 26.04
C ILE A 67 1.55 -1.57 26.46
N SER A 68 2.86 -1.51 26.70
CA SER A 68 3.52 -0.25 27.05
C SER A 68 3.52 0.74 25.88
N LEU A 69 3.52 2.04 26.19
CA LEU A 69 3.60 3.10 25.18
C LEU A 69 4.90 3.03 24.35
N ASP A 70 6.01 2.59 24.95
CA ASP A 70 7.27 2.43 24.24
C ASP A 70 7.21 1.27 23.22
N THR A 71 6.59 0.16 23.61
CA THR A 71 6.33 -0.97 22.71
C THR A 71 5.42 -0.53 21.57
N LEU A 72 4.36 0.22 21.87
CA LEU A 72 3.42 0.71 20.87
C LEU A 72 4.08 1.70 19.90
N ALA A 73 4.91 2.61 20.39
CA ALA A 73 5.69 3.53 19.57
C ALA A 73 6.69 2.78 18.65
N SER A 74 7.23 1.65 19.12
CA SER A 74 8.07 0.77 18.31
C SER A 74 7.27 0.10 17.18
N TYR A 75 6.05 -0.37 17.45
CA TYR A 75 5.17 -0.96 16.43
C TYR A 75 4.67 0.05 15.41
N LEU A 76 4.31 1.25 15.88
CA LEU A 76 3.98 2.39 15.02
C LEU A 76 5.19 2.94 14.25
N GLN A 77 6.40 2.48 14.56
CA GLN A 77 7.65 2.91 13.94
C GLN A 77 7.79 4.45 13.90
N THR A 78 7.37 5.14 14.96
CA THR A 78 7.28 6.63 14.99
C THR A 78 8.60 7.34 14.71
N ARG A 79 9.74 6.69 15.01
CA ARG A 79 11.09 7.20 14.67
C ARG A 79 11.38 7.21 13.17
N GLN A 80 10.68 6.39 12.40
CA GLN A 80 10.79 6.31 10.95
C GLN A 80 9.80 7.23 10.24
N GLN A 81 8.78 7.73 10.96
CA GLN A 81 7.78 8.65 10.42
C GLN A 81 8.45 9.91 9.88
N ARG A 82 7.94 10.40 8.74
CA ARG A 82 8.43 11.62 8.10
C ARG A 82 7.25 12.49 7.75
N SER A 83 7.33 13.76 8.14
CA SER A 83 6.30 14.73 7.75
C SER A 83 6.35 14.96 6.24
N ARG A 84 5.21 14.77 5.57
CA ARG A 84 5.03 15.11 4.15
C ARG A 84 5.16 16.62 3.91
N ALA A 85 4.79 17.44 4.90
CA ALA A 85 4.92 18.90 4.85
C ALA A 85 6.39 19.37 4.81
N ALA A 86 7.35 18.52 5.21
CA ALA A 86 8.77 18.81 5.08
C ALA A 86 9.30 18.65 3.64
N GLY A 87 8.50 18.09 2.73
CA GLY A 87 8.85 17.89 1.33
C GLY A 87 9.87 16.77 1.07
N PRO A 88 10.20 16.54 -0.22
CA PRO A 88 11.19 15.53 -0.61
C PRO A 88 12.59 15.82 -0.08
N ARG A 89 13.28 14.77 0.38
CA ARG A 89 14.65 14.86 0.91
C ARG A 89 15.67 14.69 -0.19
N GLU A 90 16.92 15.00 0.16
CA GLU A 90 18.05 14.70 -0.72
C GLU A 90 18.13 13.21 -1.07
N SER A 91 17.85 12.31 -0.13
CA SER A 91 17.78 10.86 -0.42
C SER A 91 16.78 10.51 -1.51
N ASP A 92 15.66 11.23 -1.60
CA ASP A 92 14.61 10.98 -2.58
C ASP A 92 15.06 11.48 -3.97
N ARG A 93 15.75 12.64 -4.00
CA ARG A 93 16.38 13.16 -5.23
C ARG A 93 17.47 12.21 -5.74
N GLN A 94 18.29 11.65 -4.86
CA GLN A 94 19.32 10.68 -5.23
C GLN A 94 18.73 9.38 -5.77
N LYS A 95 17.60 8.90 -5.21
CA LYS A 95 16.87 7.76 -5.79
C LYS A 95 16.36 8.07 -7.20
N ILE A 96 15.71 9.22 -7.39
CA ILE A 96 15.24 9.65 -8.73
C ILE A 96 16.41 9.77 -9.71
N ALA A 97 17.54 10.32 -9.26
CA ALA A 97 18.77 10.42 -10.06
C ALA A 97 19.23 9.04 -10.57
N GLY A 98 19.18 8.02 -9.70
CA GLY A 98 19.48 6.64 -10.05
C GLY A 98 18.46 6.00 -11.01
N MET A 99 17.17 6.25 -10.80
CA MET A 99 16.08 5.76 -11.69
C MET A 99 16.20 6.34 -13.11
N LEU A 100 16.59 7.61 -13.21
CA LEU A 100 16.70 8.32 -14.49
C LEU A 100 18.08 8.16 -15.15
N GLY A 101 19.01 7.39 -14.56
CA GLY A 101 20.34 7.18 -15.11
C GLY A 101 21.19 8.46 -15.19
N THR A 102 20.92 9.45 -14.34
CA THR A 102 21.71 10.69 -14.28
C THR A 102 23.07 10.46 -13.63
N ALA A 103 23.96 11.46 -13.63
CA ALA A 103 25.30 11.31 -13.10
C ALA A 103 25.30 10.83 -11.63
N PRO A 104 26.08 9.79 -11.28
CA PRO A 104 26.13 9.27 -9.93
C PRO A 104 26.79 10.28 -8.97
N PRO A 105 26.42 10.25 -7.68
CA PRO A 105 27.04 11.09 -6.67
C PRO A 105 28.53 10.75 -6.48
N PRO A 106 29.33 11.68 -5.91
CA PRO A 106 30.76 11.49 -5.65
C PRO A 106 31.08 10.20 -4.88
N GLU A 107 32.25 9.62 -5.14
CA GLU A 107 32.63 8.33 -4.56
C GLU A 107 32.71 8.30 -3.04
N ASN A 108 33.03 9.46 -2.44
CA ASN A 108 33.17 9.64 -1.00
C ASN A 108 31.83 9.83 -0.26
N ASP A 109 30.70 9.99 -0.97
CA ASP A 109 29.38 10.06 -0.35
C ASP A 109 28.68 8.70 -0.39
N SER A 110 29.04 7.84 0.57
CA SER A 110 28.50 6.48 0.67
C SER A 110 26.98 6.44 0.83
N ASN A 111 26.39 7.46 1.49
CA ASN A 111 24.95 7.53 1.70
C ASN A 111 24.23 7.90 0.41
N ALA A 112 24.70 8.92 -0.33
CA ALA A 112 24.11 9.27 -1.61
C ALA A 112 24.24 8.12 -2.61
N ARG A 113 25.39 7.43 -2.67
CA ARG A 113 25.60 6.26 -3.55
C ARG A 113 24.63 5.12 -3.24
N ARG A 114 24.35 4.87 -1.96
CA ARG A 114 23.37 3.85 -1.56
C ARG A 114 21.98 4.17 -2.11
N TRP A 115 21.52 5.41 -1.96
CA TRP A 115 20.20 5.83 -2.45
C TRP A 115 20.11 5.84 -3.97
N TYR A 116 21.16 6.31 -4.65
CA TYR A 116 21.29 6.25 -6.10
C TYR A 116 21.20 4.80 -6.60
N SER A 117 21.97 3.89 -6.00
CA SER A 117 21.96 2.46 -6.37
C SER A 117 20.58 1.82 -6.21
N TRP A 118 19.83 2.16 -5.15
CA TRP A 118 18.43 1.72 -5.02
C TRP A 118 17.56 2.24 -6.15
N GLY A 119 17.72 3.52 -6.51
CA GLY A 119 17.06 4.12 -7.67
C GLY A 119 17.33 3.37 -8.98
N SER A 120 18.61 3.12 -9.28
CA SER A 120 19.02 2.37 -10.47
C SER A 120 18.51 0.93 -10.47
N GLY A 121 18.36 0.31 -9.30
CA GLY A 121 17.73 -0.99 -9.14
C GLY A 121 16.32 -1.04 -9.72
N TYR A 122 15.51 0.00 -9.50
CA TYR A 122 14.16 0.08 -10.09
C TYR A 122 14.19 0.20 -11.63
N ALA A 123 15.16 0.96 -12.18
CA ALA A 123 15.31 1.11 -13.63
C ALA A 123 15.81 -0.17 -14.32
N SER A 124 16.53 -1.03 -13.57
CA SER A 124 17.12 -2.27 -14.07
C SER A 124 16.18 -3.47 -13.99
N GLY A 125 14.89 -3.26 -13.70
CA GLY A 125 13.88 -4.33 -13.53
C GLY A 125 13.69 -4.84 -12.10
N GLY A 126 14.42 -4.30 -11.11
CA GLY A 126 14.28 -4.66 -9.69
C GLY A 126 14.48 -6.15 -9.36
N PRO A 127 14.51 -6.54 -8.08
CA PRO A 127 14.51 -7.96 -7.67
C PRO A 127 13.18 -8.70 -7.97
N MET A 128 12.26 -8.11 -8.74
CA MET A 128 11.01 -8.73 -9.20
C MET A 128 11.03 -9.12 -10.68
N SER A 129 12.18 -9.08 -11.36
CA SER A 129 12.25 -9.26 -12.81
C SER A 129 11.97 -10.68 -13.34
N GLU A 130 11.57 -11.66 -12.53
CA GLU A 130 11.37 -13.05 -13.00
C GLU A 130 10.16 -13.80 -12.41
N ALA A 131 9.23 -13.12 -11.75
CA ALA A 131 7.87 -13.64 -11.60
C ALA A 131 6.96 -12.64 -12.29
N ASP A 132 6.24 -13.07 -13.34
CA ASP A 132 5.32 -12.26 -14.16
C ASP A 132 4.73 -11.13 -13.30
N GLU A 133 5.26 -9.91 -13.43
CA GLU A 133 4.86 -8.78 -12.59
C GLU A 133 3.35 -8.55 -12.71
N GLN A 134 2.83 -8.86 -13.90
CA GLN A 134 1.41 -8.87 -14.18
C GLN A 134 0.67 -9.94 -13.38
N GLN A 135 1.22 -11.15 -13.21
CA GLN A 135 0.63 -12.23 -12.41
C GLN A 135 0.65 -11.91 -10.91
N VAL A 136 1.77 -11.45 -10.34
CA VAL A 136 1.84 -11.10 -8.91
C VAL A 136 0.97 -9.89 -8.59
N PHE A 137 0.95 -8.89 -9.48
CA PHE A 137 0.08 -7.73 -9.36
C PHE A 137 -1.39 -8.12 -9.43
N THR A 138 -1.72 -8.98 -10.40
CA THR A 138 -3.07 -9.51 -10.61
C THR A 138 -3.49 -10.36 -9.41
N GLU A 139 -2.68 -11.28 -8.91
CA GLU A 139 -2.94 -12.09 -7.71
C GLU A 139 -3.10 -11.24 -6.44
N ALA A 140 -2.24 -10.26 -6.20
CA ALA A 140 -2.39 -9.33 -5.08
C ALA A 140 -3.67 -8.49 -5.21
N TRP A 141 -3.97 -8.01 -6.42
CA TRP A 141 -5.21 -7.29 -6.73
C TRP A 141 -6.47 -8.15 -6.51
N HIS A 142 -6.41 -9.44 -6.84
CA HIS A 142 -7.48 -10.40 -6.62
C HIS A 142 -7.72 -10.69 -5.14
N VAL A 143 -6.65 -10.83 -4.35
CA VAL A 143 -6.76 -10.97 -2.90
C VAL A 143 -7.46 -9.76 -2.30
N LEU A 144 -7.10 -8.57 -2.76
CA LEU A 144 -7.66 -7.31 -2.29
C LEU A 144 -9.14 -7.10 -2.69
N HIS A 145 -9.51 -7.46 -3.91
CA HIS A 145 -10.92 -7.44 -4.33
C HIS A 145 -11.74 -8.58 -3.73
N GLY A 146 -11.16 -9.75 -3.50
CA GLY A 146 -11.78 -10.86 -2.80
C GLY A 146 -12.08 -10.53 -1.34
N LEU A 147 -11.14 -9.83 -0.67
CA LEU A 147 -11.36 -9.23 0.65
C LEU A 147 -12.54 -8.25 0.62
N ARG A 148 -12.57 -7.31 -0.34
CA ARG A 148 -13.66 -6.33 -0.46
C ARG A 148 -15.02 -7.00 -0.70
N ALA A 149 -15.08 -8.00 -1.58
CA ALA A 149 -16.30 -8.75 -1.89
C ALA A 149 -16.80 -9.63 -0.74
N ARG A 150 -15.92 -10.05 0.18
CA ARG A 150 -16.33 -10.76 1.40
C ARG A 150 -16.85 -9.81 2.48
N LEU A 151 -16.43 -8.54 2.45
CA LEU A 151 -16.71 -7.52 3.46
C LEU A 151 -17.88 -6.60 3.12
N CYS A 152 -18.15 -6.39 1.84
CA CYS A 152 -19.42 -5.90 1.34
C CYS A 152 -20.19 -7.12 0.84
N ASP A 153 -21.40 -7.39 1.33
CA ASP A 153 -22.23 -8.57 0.99
C ASP A 153 -22.59 -8.74 -0.50
N ASP A 154 -21.94 -8.01 -1.41
CA ASP A 154 -22.20 -7.97 -2.84
C ASP A 154 -20.93 -8.33 -3.63
N VAL A 155 -20.69 -9.64 -3.72
CA VAL A 155 -19.63 -10.24 -4.54
C VAL A 155 -19.88 -10.04 -6.04
N ASP A 156 -21.15 -9.90 -6.44
CA ASP A 156 -21.58 -9.76 -7.83
C ASP A 156 -21.27 -8.36 -8.39
N ALA A 157 -21.17 -7.35 -7.52
CA ALA A 157 -20.71 -6.01 -7.91
C ALA A 157 -19.33 -6.00 -8.57
N LEU A 158 -18.47 -7.01 -8.34
CA LEU A 158 -17.12 -7.09 -8.93
C LEU A 158 -17.13 -7.05 -10.47
N ASP A 159 -18.17 -7.58 -11.13
CA ASP A 159 -18.28 -7.61 -12.60
C ASP A 159 -18.45 -6.21 -13.22
N ASN A 160 -18.95 -5.25 -12.44
CA ASN A 160 -19.17 -3.89 -12.92
C ASN A 160 -17.90 -3.03 -12.88
N TYR A 161 -16.88 -3.45 -12.12
CA TYR A 161 -15.67 -2.65 -11.86
C TYR A 161 -14.39 -3.30 -12.37
N LEU A 162 -14.40 -4.60 -12.69
CA LEU A 162 -13.22 -5.36 -13.07
C LEU A 162 -13.38 -6.04 -14.43
N PRO A 163 -12.29 -6.17 -15.20
CA PRO A 163 -12.28 -7.04 -16.37
C PRO A 163 -12.73 -8.48 -16.00
N PRO A 164 -13.47 -9.19 -16.88
CA PRO A 164 -14.01 -10.52 -16.59
C PRO A 164 -13.01 -11.56 -16.02
N PRO A 165 -11.77 -11.70 -16.54
CA PRO A 165 -10.81 -12.65 -15.97
C PRO A 165 -10.37 -12.26 -14.55
N VAL A 166 -10.44 -10.96 -14.22
CA VAL A 166 -10.02 -10.42 -12.94
C VAL A 166 -11.11 -10.61 -11.88
N ALA A 167 -12.36 -10.30 -12.24
CA ALA A 167 -13.50 -10.59 -11.38
C ALA A 167 -13.57 -12.08 -11.02
N ALA A 168 -13.30 -12.97 -11.98
CA ALA A 168 -13.33 -14.42 -11.78
C ALA A 168 -12.30 -14.91 -10.75
N LEU A 169 -11.07 -14.40 -10.75
CA LEU A 169 -10.07 -14.82 -9.77
C LEU A 169 -10.32 -14.17 -8.40
N ALA A 170 -10.78 -12.91 -8.35
CA ALA A 170 -11.18 -12.27 -7.11
C ALA A 170 -12.30 -13.04 -6.38
N ARG A 171 -13.30 -13.58 -7.11
CA ARG A 171 -14.32 -14.46 -6.53
C ARG A 171 -13.72 -15.74 -5.96
N LYS A 172 -12.85 -16.42 -6.71
CA LYS A 172 -12.16 -17.62 -6.23
C LYS A 172 -11.38 -17.36 -4.94
N VAL A 173 -10.75 -16.20 -4.83
CA VAL A 173 -10.06 -15.84 -3.59
C VAL A 173 -11.07 -15.55 -2.46
N ALA A 174 -12.15 -14.82 -2.72
CA ALA A 174 -13.22 -14.57 -1.75
C ALA A 174 -13.85 -15.87 -1.20
N GLU A 175 -14.03 -16.87 -2.06
CA GLU A 175 -14.57 -18.20 -1.72
C GLU A 175 -13.62 -19.03 -0.84
N VAL A 176 -12.31 -18.85 -0.99
CA VAL A 176 -11.27 -19.62 -0.29
C VAL A 176 -10.83 -18.95 1.01
N LEU A 177 -11.09 -17.65 1.19
CA LEU A 177 -10.88 -16.96 2.46
C LEU A 177 -11.83 -17.55 3.52
N GLU A 178 -11.28 -18.28 4.49
CA GLU A 178 -12.03 -18.89 5.59
C GLU A 178 -12.90 -17.86 6.33
N GLU A 179 -14.09 -18.29 6.79
CA GLU A 179 -14.88 -17.47 7.71
C GLU A 179 -14.04 -17.16 8.96
N PRO A 180 -13.94 -15.88 9.37
CA PRO A 180 -13.35 -15.56 10.66
C PRO A 180 -14.12 -16.36 11.71
N GLN A 181 -13.47 -17.36 12.32
CA GLN A 181 -14.11 -18.12 13.37
C GLN A 181 -14.51 -17.13 14.49
N PRO A 182 -15.77 -17.14 14.95
CA PRO A 182 -16.11 -16.41 16.15
C PRO A 182 -15.24 -16.95 17.27
N ALA A 183 -14.47 -16.07 17.90
CA ALA A 183 -13.64 -16.46 19.03
C ALA A 183 -14.57 -17.05 20.09
N THR A 184 -14.39 -18.34 20.40
CA THR A 184 -15.08 -19.00 21.50
C THR A 184 -14.75 -18.26 22.79
N VAL A 185 -15.83 -17.89 23.48
CA VAL A 185 -15.92 -17.03 24.68
C VAL A 185 -14.91 -17.38 25.76
#